data_AF-A0A0M9ET05-F1
#
_entry.id   AF-A0A0M9ET05-F1
#
_cell.length_a   1.000
_cell.length_b   1.000
_cell.length_c   1.000
_cell.angle_alpha   90.00
_cell.angle_beta   90.00
_cell.angle_gamma   90.00
#
_symmetry.space_group_name_H-M   'P 1'
#
loop_
_entity.id
_entity.type
_entity.pdbx_description
1 polymer ?
#
loop_
_entity_poly.entity_id
_entity_poly.type
_entity_poly.pdbx_seq_one_letter_code
_entity_poly.pdbx_strand_id
1 'polypeptide(L)'
;MRVAVIGGGPSGLVTLKYLIKAHLSLSCDPIEAWLFESEDTIGGAFAHRAYEDAELVSSKQLTTFSDFRCPRNEDFLSAVDYVRYLQDYCSKFQLWGNIKLESTIQGIKGSRAQGYVIEYVNKSGEVLSWKCDAIAVCSGLHREPNMPVIPGLNHVPQVLHSADFKTKNVSRANLFDTTYVHRTLRNSMILWEYYNYYIKALLWICSGTTAGMDQWIGAISPARHHPSKIFFNKSMKICPYLSLPYRPKQPDFRHQYQTRMVDRLISLSEMQAQLWVLNLVAPYRLSDLKAEDETHYKLHSGADARVHYGVDHESYAYQLALDIGSAPGVVDIWRVARQTRVSVACRILIIWAFGAHFNTKFRMIGPWAWKGAKELLATDEFWQTISRRPILFGHFFVSILPMMIFGPLSMLFLIGVSLPTYWNTLELYLVTNWINPFPRV
;
A
#
# COMPACT_ATOMS: atom_id res chain seq x y z
N MET A 1 -15.29 26.71 2.29
CA MET A 1 -15.46 25.50 3.14
C MET A 1 -14.24 25.35 4.03
N ARG A 2 -14.42 24.93 5.28
CA ARG A 2 -13.37 24.72 6.28
C ARG A 2 -13.31 23.25 6.68
N VAL A 3 -12.12 22.65 6.66
CA VAL A 3 -11.95 21.20 6.91
C VAL A 3 -10.85 20.92 7.92
N ALA A 4 -11.15 20.11 8.93
CA ALA A 4 -10.15 19.60 9.87
C ALA A 4 -9.61 18.26 9.39
N VAL A 5 -8.30 18.07 9.42
CA VAL A 5 -7.64 16.77 9.20
C VAL A 5 -6.96 16.34 10.50
N ILE A 6 -7.28 15.15 11.01
CA ILE A 6 -6.79 14.67 12.31
C ILE A 6 -5.74 13.58 12.07
N GLY A 7 -4.47 13.87 12.36
CA GLY A 7 -3.33 12.97 12.20
C GLY A 7 -2.42 13.33 11.03
N GLY A 8 -1.11 13.43 11.27
CA GLY A 8 -0.03 13.77 10.34
C GLY A 8 0.70 12.56 9.75
N GLY A 9 0.05 11.39 9.73
CA GLY A 9 0.51 10.23 8.96
C GLY A 9 0.27 10.38 7.45
N PRO A 10 0.72 9.41 6.62
CA PRO A 10 0.60 9.50 5.15
C PRO A 10 -0.83 9.80 4.69
N SER A 11 -1.85 9.18 5.31
CA SER A 11 -3.26 9.43 4.98
C SER A 11 -3.71 10.86 5.24
N GLY A 12 -3.26 11.48 6.32
CA GLY A 12 -3.60 12.87 6.64
C GLY A 12 -2.90 13.86 5.71
N LEU A 13 -1.61 13.64 5.43
CA LEU A 13 -0.82 14.51 4.55
C LEU A 13 -1.37 14.54 3.13
N VAL A 14 -1.72 13.37 2.57
CA VAL A 14 -2.31 13.30 1.23
C VAL A 14 -3.70 13.90 1.22
N THR A 15 -4.52 13.67 2.25
CA THR A 15 -5.85 14.29 2.39
C THR A 15 -5.74 15.81 2.42
N LEU A 16 -4.83 16.36 3.22
CA LEU A 16 -4.57 17.81 3.28
C LEU A 16 -4.18 18.35 1.90
N LYS A 17 -3.27 17.67 1.18
CA LYS A 17 -2.87 18.06 -0.17
C LYS A 17 -4.05 18.11 -1.13
N TYR A 18 -4.91 17.10 -1.14
CA TYR A 18 -6.06 17.07 -2.06
C TYR A 18 -7.12 18.12 -1.70
N LEU A 19 -7.32 18.40 -0.41
CA LEU A 19 -8.22 19.48 0.03
C LEU A 19 -7.74 20.86 -0.43
N ILE A 20 -6.52 21.26 -0.06
CA ILE A 20 -6.04 22.63 -0.35
C ILE A 20 -5.85 22.86 -1.86
N LYS A 21 -5.61 21.79 -2.64
CA LYS A 21 -5.44 21.86 -4.10
C LYS A 21 -6.68 21.48 -4.89
N ALA A 22 -7.83 21.23 -4.24
CA ALA A 22 -9.05 20.80 -4.90
C ALA A 22 -9.46 21.78 -6.02
N HIS A 23 -9.44 23.09 -5.72
CA HIS A 23 -9.79 24.17 -6.64
C HIS A 23 -8.95 24.22 -7.94
N LEU A 24 -7.78 23.56 -7.97
CA LEU A 24 -6.93 23.48 -9.17
C LEU A 24 -7.38 22.39 -10.15
N SER A 25 -8.13 21.40 -9.68
CA SER A 25 -8.59 20.24 -10.49
C SER A 25 -10.11 20.16 -10.58
N LEU A 26 -10.80 20.65 -9.57
CA LEU A 26 -12.23 20.69 -9.43
C LEU A 26 -12.66 22.15 -9.49
N SER A 27 -13.70 22.46 -10.27
CA SER A 27 -14.27 23.80 -10.37
C SER A 27 -15.02 24.16 -9.07
N CYS A 28 -14.27 24.37 -7.99
CA CYS A 28 -14.75 24.71 -6.66
C CYS A 28 -13.88 25.83 -6.05
N ASP A 29 -14.41 26.50 -5.03
CA ASP A 29 -13.65 27.50 -4.27
C ASP A 29 -12.50 26.85 -3.46
N PRO A 30 -11.42 27.60 -3.15
CA PRO A 30 -10.38 27.13 -2.25
C PRO A 30 -10.94 26.68 -0.88
N ILE A 31 -10.44 25.54 -0.41
CA ILE A 31 -10.80 24.98 0.89
C ILE A 31 -9.77 25.45 1.93
N GLU A 32 -10.24 26.01 3.04
CA GLU A 32 -9.40 26.26 4.21
C GLU A 32 -9.27 24.94 5.00
N ALA A 33 -8.12 24.27 4.91
CA ALA A 33 -7.88 23.03 5.63
C ALA A 33 -6.73 23.18 6.64
N TRP A 34 -6.90 22.60 7.82
CA TRP A 34 -5.86 22.50 8.84
C TRP A 34 -5.70 21.05 9.28
N LEU A 35 -4.46 20.59 9.31
CA LEU A 35 -4.09 19.29 9.87
C LEU A 35 -3.60 19.47 11.30
N PHE A 36 -4.10 18.62 12.19
CA PHE A 36 -3.73 18.58 13.60
C PHE A 36 -2.99 17.25 13.88
N GLU A 37 -1.71 17.33 14.19
CA GLU A 37 -0.87 16.20 14.59
C GLU A 37 -0.55 16.33 16.07
N SER A 38 -0.77 15.25 16.83
CA SER A 38 -0.51 15.20 18.26
C SER A 38 0.98 15.22 18.60
N GLU A 39 1.82 14.67 17.72
CA GLU A 39 3.26 14.52 17.94
C GLU A 39 4.05 15.74 17.42
N ASP A 40 5.36 15.76 17.70
CA ASP A 40 6.30 16.82 17.31
C ASP A 40 6.75 16.75 15.85
N THR A 41 6.38 15.69 15.13
CA THR A 41 6.73 15.50 13.73
C THR A 41 5.63 14.74 12.97
N ILE A 42 5.70 14.82 11.64
CA ILE A 42 4.82 14.07 10.75
C ILE A 42 5.34 12.64 10.54
N GLY A 43 4.51 11.79 9.93
CA GLY A 43 4.86 10.41 9.58
C GLY A 43 4.17 9.36 10.45
N GLY A 44 3.52 9.77 11.54
CA GLY A 44 2.66 8.92 12.36
C GLY A 44 3.38 7.66 12.85
N ALA A 45 2.83 6.48 12.57
CA ALA A 45 3.40 5.20 13.01
C ALA A 45 4.85 4.98 12.52
N PHE A 46 5.22 5.50 11.35
CA PHE A 46 6.57 5.32 10.79
C PHE A 46 7.63 6.14 11.53
N ALA A 47 7.25 7.27 12.13
CA ALA A 47 8.15 8.09 12.94
C ALA A 47 8.26 7.57 14.39
N HIS A 48 7.14 7.20 15.02
CA HIS A 48 7.11 6.96 16.48
C HIS A 48 7.01 5.47 16.87
N ARG A 49 6.55 4.61 15.97
CA ARG A 49 6.19 3.21 16.28
C ARG A 49 7.00 2.17 15.50
N ALA A 50 7.96 2.64 14.70
CA ALA A 50 8.97 1.78 14.09
C ALA A 50 10.01 1.30 15.14
N TYR A 51 10.65 0.18 14.82
CA TYR A 51 11.82 -0.37 15.51
C TYR A 51 13.08 -0.13 14.68
N GLU A 52 14.25 -0.32 15.29
CA GLU A 52 15.56 -0.18 14.63
C GLU A 52 15.66 -1.04 13.36
N ASP A 53 16.04 -0.41 12.25
CA ASP A 53 16.08 -1.00 10.89
C ASP A 53 14.73 -1.47 10.34
N ALA A 54 13.60 -0.91 10.82
CA ALA A 54 12.31 -1.17 10.20
C ALA A 54 12.32 -0.70 8.73
N GLU A 55 11.83 -1.56 7.85
CA GLU A 55 11.72 -1.33 6.42
C GLU A 55 10.27 -1.56 5.98
N LEU A 56 9.81 -0.81 4.99
CA LEU A 56 8.52 -1.03 4.38
C LEU A 56 8.49 -2.41 3.71
N VAL A 57 7.44 -3.18 3.96
CA VAL A 57 7.21 -4.48 3.29
C VAL A 57 6.72 -4.33 1.85
N SER A 58 6.33 -3.11 1.46
CA SER A 58 5.78 -2.76 0.16
C SER A 58 6.76 -1.85 -0.60
N SER A 59 6.93 -2.14 -1.88
CA SER A 59 7.87 -1.43 -2.75
C SER A 59 7.50 0.05 -2.92
N LYS A 60 8.47 0.93 -3.19
CA LYS A 60 8.25 2.37 -3.45
C LYS A 60 7.28 2.64 -4.60
N GLN A 61 7.22 1.72 -5.56
CA GLN A 61 6.28 1.72 -6.69
C GLN A 61 4.84 1.81 -6.20
N LEU A 62 4.54 1.16 -5.07
CA LEU A 62 3.22 1.09 -4.44
C LEU A 62 3.09 1.99 -3.21
N THR A 63 4.17 2.38 -2.53
CA THR A 63 4.06 3.15 -1.26
C THR A 63 4.19 4.66 -1.43
N THR A 64 4.76 5.13 -2.54
CA THR A 64 4.90 6.56 -2.81
C THR A 64 3.70 7.09 -3.60
N PHE A 65 3.33 8.35 -3.34
CA PHE A 65 2.20 9.02 -3.96
C PHE A 65 2.35 9.17 -5.48
N SER A 66 1.22 9.22 -6.17
CA SER A 66 1.15 9.13 -7.63
C SER A 66 1.89 10.25 -8.36
N ASP A 67 1.92 11.46 -7.78
CA ASP A 67 2.52 12.67 -8.35
C ASP A 67 3.80 13.12 -7.65
N PHE A 68 4.37 12.27 -6.79
CA PHE A 68 5.65 12.53 -6.12
C PHE A 68 6.38 11.24 -5.80
N ARG A 69 7.43 10.93 -6.57
CA ARG A 69 8.19 9.68 -6.47
C ARG A 69 9.42 9.84 -5.61
N CYS A 70 9.80 8.76 -4.93
CA CYS A 70 11.07 8.72 -4.20
C CYS A 70 12.22 8.50 -5.21
N PRO A 71 13.23 9.40 -5.27
CA PRO A 71 14.32 9.31 -6.25
C PRO A 71 15.37 8.24 -5.90
N ARG A 72 15.24 7.58 -4.74
CA ARG A 72 16.15 6.55 -4.27
C ARG A 72 16.11 5.32 -5.18
N ASN A 73 17.20 4.57 -5.24
CA ASN A 73 17.30 3.39 -6.10
C ASN A 73 16.72 2.14 -5.42
N GLU A 74 16.77 2.08 -4.10
CA GLU A 74 16.22 0.98 -3.29
C GLU A 74 14.72 0.81 -3.56
N ASP A 75 14.26 -0.43 -3.70
CA ASP A 75 12.85 -0.74 -3.94
C ASP A 75 12.03 -0.64 -2.64
N PHE A 76 12.63 -0.97 -1.49
CA PHE A 76 11.99 -0.87 -0.18
C PHE A 76 12.66 0.24 0.64
N LEU A 77 11.86 1.09 1.26
CA LEU A 77 12.36 2.23 2.03
C LEU A 77 12.46 1.85 3.50
N SER A 78 13.52 2.27 4.18
CA SER A 78 13.54 2.26 5.64
C SER A 78 12.42 3.16 6.18
N ALA A 79 11.95 2.93 7.41
CA ALA A 79 10.96 3.79 8.06
C ALA A 79 11.45 5.25 8.12
N VAL A 80 12.75 5.44 8.38
CA VAL A 80 13.40 6.75 8.40
C VAL A 80 13.35 7.43 7.03
N ASP A 81 13.72 6.71 5.96
CA ASP A 81 13.70 7.26 4.61
C ASP A 81 12.28 7.52 4.11
N TYR A 82 11.29 6.73 4.57
CA TYR A 82 9.89 6.98 4.28
C TYR A 82 9.38 8.26 4.96
N VAL A 83 9.74 8.50 6.23
CA VAL A 83 9.41 9.75 6.92
C VAL A 83 10.05 10.95 6.21
N ARG A 84 11.32 10.85 5.78
CA ARG A 84 11.96 11.88 4.97
C ARG A 84 11.21 12.15 3.66
N TYR A 85 10.81 11.08 2.96
CA TYR A 85 9.98 11.21 1.77
C TYR A 85 8.67 11.97 2.03
N LEU A 86 8.01 11.74 3.17
CA LEU A 86 6.80 12.47 3.57
C LEU A 86 7.09 13.94 3.90
N GLN A 87 8.24 14.24 4.51
CA GLN A 87 8.68 15.62 4.77
C GLN A 87 8.94 16.35 3.44
N ASP A 88 9.62 15.69 2.49
CA ASP A 88 9.86 16.22 1.16
C ASP A 88 8.55 16.45 0.38
N TYR A 89 7.57 15.55 0.53
CA TYR A 89 6.23 15.71 -0.01
C TYR A 89 5.54 16.98 0.53
N CYS A 90 5.60 17.19 1.85
CA CYS A 90 5.04 18.38 2.49
C CYS A 90 5.72 19.66 1.98
N SER A 91 7.04 19.65 1.84
CA SER A 91 7.81 20.79 1.30
C SER A 91 7.48 21.06 -0.16
N LYS A 92 7.46 20.01 -1.01
CA LYS A 92 7.15 20.10 -2.44
C LYS A 92 5.77 20.70 -2.70
N PHE A 93 4.79 20.33 -1.90
CA PHE A 93 3.41 20.77 -2.06
C PHE A 93 3.00 21.92 -1.13
N GLN A 94 3.95 22.47 -0.36
CA GLN A 94 3.78 23.61 0.55
C GLN A 94 2.71 23.36 1.63
N LEU A 95 2.68 22.16 2.21
CA LEU A 95 1.68 21.76 3.19
C LEU A 95 1.95 22.28 4.60
N TRP A 96 3.21 22.62 4.92
CA TRP A 96 3.63 23.01 6.27
C TRP A 96 2.85 24.19 6.85
N GLY A 97 2.45 25.14 6.03
CA GLY A 97 1.63 26.29 6.45
C GLY A 97 0.23 25.91 6.95
N ASN A 98 -0.22 24.68 6.71
CA ASN A 98 -1.52 24.15 7.09
C ASN A 98 -1.43 22.99 8.09
N ILE A 99 -0.26 22.76 8.71
CA ILE A 99 -0.03 21.69 9.68
C ILE A 99 0.24 22.32 11.05
N LYS A 100 -0.55 21.91 12.05
CA LYS A 100 -0.30 22.19 13.46
C LYS A 100 0.24 20.93 14.13
N LEU A 101 1.52 20.94 14.43
CA LEU A 101 2.19 19.92 15.24
C LEU A 101 1.85 20.13 16.72
N GLU A 102 2.12 19.12 17.56
CA GLU A 102 1.91 19.16 19.01
C GLU A 102 0.50 19.67 19.37
N SER A 103 -0.50 19.23 18.59
CA SER A 103 -1.90 19.67 18.65
C SER A 103 -2.80 18.46 18.79
N THR A 104 -3.10 18.10 20.05
CA THR A 104 -3.88 16.89 20.37
C THR A 104 -5.37 17.21 20.44
N ILE A 105 -6.17 16.58 19.58
CA ILE A 105 -7.63 16.67 19.63
C ILE A 105 -8.14 15.96 20.89
N GLN A 106 -8.95 16.65 21.69
CA GLN A 106 -9.59 16.13 22.90
C GLN A 106 -11.07 15.77 22.67
N GLY A 107 -11.72 16.51 21.79
CA GLY A 107 -13.15 16.34 21.55
C GLY A 107 -13.61 16.93 20.23
N ILE A 108 -14.67 16.35 19.70
CA ILE A 108 -15.38 16.82 18.51
C ILE A 108 -16.85 16.91 18.88
N LYS A 109 -17.44 18.09 18.68
CA LYS A 109 -18.87 18.34 18.91
C LYS A 109 -19.51 18.83 17.63
N GLY A 110 -20.78 18.50 17.41
CA GLY A 110 -21.56 18.99 16.28
C GLY A 110 -22.08 17.89 15.36
N SER A 111 -22.62 18.30 14.21
CA SER A 111 -23.25 17.41 13.24
C SER A 111 -23.11 17.97 11.83
N ARG A 112 -23.31 17.13 10.81
CA ARG A 112 -23.22 17.56 9.40
C ARG A 112 -24.13 18.75 9.06
N ALA A 113 -25.29 18.88 9.71
CA ALA A 113 -26.23 19.98 9.46
C ALA A 113 -25.79 21.32 10.07
N GLN A 114 -25.03 21.29 11.17
CA GLN A 114 -24.64 22.48 11.95
C GLN A 114 -23.15 22.81 11.84
N GLY A 115 -22.37 21.96 11.16
CA GLY A 115 -20.92 21.96 11.22
C GLY A 115 -20.40 21.35 12.52
N TYR A 116 -19.09 21.35 12.66
CA TYR A 116 -18.36 20.76 13.77
C TYR A 116 -17.48 21.79 14.47
N VAL A 117 -17.22 21.53 15.75
CA VAL A 117 -16.22 22.24 16.55
C VAL A 117 -15.25 21.20 17.08
N ILE A 118 -13.98 21.36 16.76
CA ILE A 118 -12.90 20.56 17.35
C ILE A 118 -12.30 21.31 18.54
N GLU A 119 -12.07 20.60 19.63
CA GLU A 119 -11.34 21.08 20.81
C GLU A 119 -9.99 20.39 20.83
N TYR A 120 -8.91 21.16 20.89
CA TYR A 120 -7.55 20.63 20.86
C TYR A 120 -6.62 21.37 21.82
N VAL A 121 -5.64 20.65 22.34
CA VAL A 121 -4.60 21.20 23.22
C VAL A 121 -3.35 21.43 22.39
N ASN A 122 -2.81 22.65 22.41
CA ASN A 122 -1.56 22.99 21.72
C ASN A 122 -0.34 22.65 22.59
N LYS A 123 0.86 22.88 22.05
CA LYS A 123 2.14 22.69 22.76
C LYS A 123 2.21 23.40 24.12
N SER A 124 1.61 24.57 24.27
CA SER A 124 1.62 25.32 25.53
C SER A 124 0.59 24.82 26.57
N GLY A 125 -0.17 23.76 26.26
CA GLY A 125 -1.22 23.24 27.12
C GLY A 125 -2.52 24.05 27.07
N GLU A 126 -2.63 25.00 26.15
CA GLU A 126 -3.84 25.82 25.98
C GLU A 126 -4.90 25.03 25.21
N VAL A 127 -6.13 25.05 25.74
CA VAL A 127 -7.29 24.44 25.10
C VAL A 127 -7.88 25.44 24.11
N LEU A 128 -7.78 25.10 22.83
CA LEU A 128 -8.29 25.91 21.72
C LEU A 128 -9.47 25.21 21.05
N SER A 129 -10.33 26.00 20.42
CA SER A 129 -11.44 25.49 19.62
C SER A 129 -11.37 25.99 18.18
N TRP A 130 -11.79 25.15 17.24
CA TRP A 130 -11.81 25.49 15.82
C TRP A 130 -13.07 24.95 15.15
N LYS A 131 -13.82 25.84 14.49
CA LYS A 131 -15.06 25.48 13.78
C LYS A 131 -14.76 25.03 12.35
N CYS A 132 -15.42 24.00 11.88
CA CYS A 132 -15.26 23.45 10.54
C CYS A 132 -16.53 22.82 9.98
N ASP A 133 -16.60 22.67 8.67
CA ASP A 133 -17.75 22.10 7.96
C ASP A 133 -17.64 20.58 7.84
N ALA A 134 -16.41 20.06 7.74
CA ALA A 134 -16.12 18.64 7.62
C ALA A 134 -14.82 18.25 8.36
N ILE A 135 -14.71 16.96 8.68
CA ILE A 135 -13.57 16.38 9.38
C ILE A 135 -13.10 15.12 8.65
N ALA A 136 -11.80 15.05 8.35
CA ALA A 136 -11.11 13.83 7.95
C ALA A 136 -10.38 13.22 9.16
N VAL A 137 -10.76 12.01 9.56
CA VAL A 137 -10.07 11.28 10.63
C VAL A 137 -8.99 10.40 10.01
N CYS A 138 -7.73 10.73 10.26
CA CYS A 138 -6.54 10.08 9.72
C CYS A 138 -5.59 9.59 10.83
N SER A 139 -6.13 9.26 12.01
CA SER A 139 -5.37 8.89 13.22
C SER A 139 -4.70 7.51 13.14
N GLY A 140 -5.04 6.70 12.14
CA GLY A 140 -4.52 5.33 11.96
C GLY A 140 -5.04 4.34 13.00
N LEU A 141 -4.70 3.06 12.80
CA LEU A 141 -5.18 1.92 13.61
C LEU A 141 -4.10 1.31 14.52
N HIS A 142 -2.84 1.76 14.41
CA HIS A 142 -1.69 1.14 15.07
C HIS A 142 -1.12 2.02 16.17
N ARG A 143 -2.00 2.73 16.90
CA ARG A 143 -1.61 3.60 18.01
C ARG A 143 -1.66 2.87 19.35
N GLU A 144 -2.81 2.31 19.69
CA GLU A 144 -3.07 1.62 20.95
C GLU A 144 -2.65 0.13 20.85
N PRO A 145 -1.72 -0.35 21.69
CA PRO A 145 -1.40 -1.76 21.81
C PRO A 145 -2.62 -2.62 22.17
N ASN A 146 -2.81 -3.74 21.48
CA ASN A 146 -3.75 -4.76 21.91
C ASN A 146 -3.01 -5.79 22.78
N MET A 147 -3.12 -5.65 24.10
CA MET A 147 -2.52 -6.55 25.08
C MET A 147 -3.55 -7.56 25.58
N PRO A 148 -3.59 -8.80 25.05
CA PRO A 148 -4.51 -9.81 25.55
C PRO A 148 -4.15 -10.22 26.98
N VAL A 149 -5.16 -10.52 27.79
CA VAL A 149 -4.95 -11.10 29.12
C VAL A 149 -4.63 -12.58 28.95
N ILE A 150 -3.37 -12.95 29.22
CA ILE A 150 -2.91 -14.34 29.16
C ILE A 150 -2.75 -14.85 30.60
N PRO A 151 -3.51 -15.87 31.04
CA PRO A 151 -3.35 -16.45 32.37
C PRO A 151 -1.90 -16.89 32.64
N GLY A 152 -1.34 -16.49 33.79
CA GLY A 152 0.02 -16.81 34.18
C GLY A 152 1.09 -15.85 33.65
N LEU A 153 0.75 -14.91 32.75
CA LEU A 153 1.67 -13.90 32.21
C LEU A 153 2.27 -12.99 33.29
N ASN A 154 1.55 -12.80 34.40
CA ASN A 154 2.00 -12.08 35.60
C ASN A 154 3.22 -12.70 36.28
N HIS A 155 3.55 -13.97 36.01
CA HIS A 155 4.76 -14.62 36.52
C HIS A 155 5.97 -14.42 35.59
N VAL A 156 5.78 -13.84 34.40
CA VAL A 156 6.87 -13.55 33.47
C VAL A 156 7.48 -12.21 33.86
N PRO A 157 8.79 -12.15 34.19
CA PRO A 157 9.41 -10.95 34.74
C PRO A 157 9.50 -9.78 33.76
N GLN A 158 9.41 -10.06 32.46
CA GLN A 158 9.41 -9.04 31.42
C GLN A 158 8.41 -9.43 30.33
N VAL A 159 7.44 -8.55 30.12
CA VAL A 159 6.43 -8.66 29.07
C VAL A 159 6.49 -7.36 28.28
N LEU A 160 6.56 -7.46 26.97
CA LEU A 160 6.72 -6.33 26.07
C LEU A 160 5.73 -6.46 24.92
N HIS A 161 5.02 -5.38 24.58
CA HIS A 161 4.27 -5.31 23.33
C HIS A 161 5.24 -4.99 22.18
N SER A 162 4.92 -5.41 20.95
CA SER A 162 5.77 -5.08 19.79
C SER A 162 5.95 -3.58 19.56
N ALA A 163 5.03 -2.74 20.05
CA ALA A 163 5.13 -1.28 19.97
C ALA A 163 6.27 -0.70 20.82
N ASP A 164 6.60 -1.35 21.92
CA ASP A 164 7.63 -0.94 22.88
C ASP A 164 9.02 -1.50 22.51
N PHE A 165 9.08 -2.42 21.54
CA PHE A 165 10.33 -2.98 21.04
C PHE A 165 11.01 -1.98 20.10
N LYS A 166 12.15 -1.43 20.54
CA LYS A 166 12.88 -0.39 19.77
C LYS A 166 14.27 -0.82 19.30
N THR A 167 15.00 -1.58 20.11
CA THR A 167 16.39 -1.96 19.83
C THR A 167 16.57 -3.47 19.85
N LYS A 168 17.44 -3.97 18.97
CA LYS A 168 17.71 -5.41 18.88
C LYS A 168 18.58 -5.86 20.06
N ASN A 169 18.07 -6.77 20.87
CA ASN A 169 18.87 -7.57 21.81
C ASN A 169 18.78 -9.07 21.43
N VAL A 170 19.83 -9.55 20.76
CA VAL A 170 20.25 -10.94 20.45
C VAL A 170 19.15 -11.98 20.10
N SER A 171 19.23 -12.57 18.90
CA SER A 171 18.45 -13.76 18.51
C SER A 171 18.98 -15.06 19.15
N ARG A 172 18.10 -15.87 19.75
CA ARG A 172 18.41 -17.25 20.23
C ARG A 172 17.85 -18.31 19.27
N ALA A 173 18.57 -19.41 19.09
CA ALA A 173 18.36 -20.33 17.95
C ALA A 173 17.79 -21.71 18.30
N ASN A 174 17.76 -22.15 19.58
CA ASN A 174 17.21 -23.48 19.89
C ASN A 174 16.35 -23.55 21.18
N LEU A 175 15.59 -24.66 21.31
CA LEU A 175 14.71 -24.98 22.45
C LEU A 175 15.49 -25.22 23.76
N PHE A 176 16.69 -25.80 23.68
CA PHE A 176 17.57 -26.06 24.84
C PHE A 176 18.23 -24.79 25.42
N ASP A 177 18.27 -23.68 24.69
CA ASP A 177 18.69 -22.35 25.18
C ASP A 177 17.66 -21.74 26.15
N THR A 178 16.43 -22.25 26.12
CA THR A 178 15.28 -21.69 26.85
C THR A 178 14.82 -22.54 28.03
N THR A 179 15.10 -23.85 28.01
CA THR A 179 14.72 -24.76 29.10
C THR A 179 15.79 -24.85 30.19
N TYR A 180 17.07 -25.01 29.84
CA TYR A 180 18.19 -24.96 30.79
C TYR A 180 19.55 -24.93 30.07
N VAL A 181 20.41 -23.96 30.42
CA VAL A 181 21.82 -23.91 29.99
C VAL A 181 22.69 -23.82 31.24
N HIS A 182 23.61 -24.77 31.40
CA HIS A 182 24.54 -24.81 32.54
C HIS A 182 25.31 -23.49 32.69
N ARG A 183 25.51 -23.01 33.93
CA ARG A 183 26.07 -21.67 34.22
C ARG A 183 27.44 -21.44 33.57
N THR A 184 28.28 -22.46 33.55
CA THR A 184 29.60 -22.43 32.89
C THR A 184 29.50 -22.30 31.38
N LEU A 185 28.55 -23.00 30.75
CA LEU A 185 28.32 -22.92 29.30
C LEU A 185 27.74 -21.56 28.92
N ARG A 186 26.78 -21.03 29.69
CA ARG A 186 26.18 -19.71 29.50
C ARG A 186 27.22 -18.59 29.54
N ASN A 187 28.16 -18.66 30.48
CA ASN A 187 29.16 -17.63 30.71
C ASN A 187 30.43 -17.82 29.85
N SER A 188 30.40 -18.70 28.87
CA SER A 188 31.53 -19.02 28.01
C SER A 188 31.17 -18.89 26.53
N MET A 189 32.18 -18.82 25.68
CA MET A 189 31.97 -18.83 24.23
C MET A 189 31.76 -20.23 23.65
N ILE A 190 31.92 -21.28 24.46
CA ILE A 190 31.85 -22.69 24.05
C ILE A 190 30.51 -23.01 23.36
N LEU A 191 29.40 -22.49 23.90
CA LEU A 191 28.07 -22.67 23.32
C LEU A 191 27.97 -22.04 21.93
N TRP A 192 28.55 -20.85 21.76
CA TRP A 192 28.52 -20.14 20.49
C TRP A 192 29.46 -20.74 19.45
N GLU A 193 30.61 -21.26 19.86
CA GLU A 193 31.50 -22.03 18.98
C GLU A 193 30.82 -23.33 18.52
N TYR A 194 30.13 -24.04 19.42
CA TYR A 194 29.30 -25.18 19.04
C TYR A 194 28.25 -24.78 17.98
N TYR A 195 27.54 -23.67 18.18
CA TYR A 195 26.57 -23.18 17.18
C TYR A 195 27.21 -22.79 15.85
N ASN A 196 28.44 -22.25 15.87
CA ASN A 196 29.20 -21.93 14.66
C ASN A 196 29.41 -23.16 13.80
N TYR A 197 29.87 -24.27 14.40
CA TYR A 197 30.04 -25.52 13.68
C TYR A 197 28.71 -26.16 13.28
N TYR A 198 27.75 -26.24 14.21
CA TYR A 198 26.44 -26.84 13.97
C TYR A 198 25.68 -26.15 12.83
N ILE A 199 25.60 -24.82 12.85
CA ILE A 199 24.86 -24.06 11.83
C ILE A 199 25.57 -24.16 10.48
N LYS A 200 26.90 -24.04 10.43
CA LYS A 200 27.64 -24.17 9.16
C LYS A 200 27.47 -25.58 8.55
N ALA A 201 27.55 -26.63 9.38
CA ALA A 201 27.32 -28.00 8.94
C ALA A 201 25.88 -28.19 8.42
N LEU A 202 24.88 -27.70 9.16
CA LEU A 202 23.48 -27.77 8.75
C LEU A 202 23.23 -27.05 7.43
N LEU A 203 23.72 -25.81 7.29
CA LEU A 203 23.58 -25.03 6.06
C LEU A 203 24.26 -25.73 4.88
N TRP A 204 25.43 -26.31 5.09
CA TRP A 204 26.15 -27.05 4.06
C TRP A 204 25.38 -28.32 3.65
N ILE A 205 24.88 -29.10 4.61
CA ILE A 205 24.09 -30.31 4.33
C ILE A 205 22.79 -29.96 3.59
N CYS A 206 22.07 -28.92 4.03
CA CYS A 206 20.76 -28.57 3.47
C CYS A 206 20.85 -27.80 2.15
N SER A 207 21.95 -27.07 1.90
CA SER A 207 22.00 -26.12 0.78
C SER A 207 23.33 -26.07 0.03
N GLY A 208 24.30 -26.92 0.37
CA GLY A 208 25.60 -27.02 -0.30
C GLY A 208 26.59 -25.89 0.04
N THR A 209 26.23 -24.96 0.93
CA THR A 209 27.02 -23.78 1.27
C THR A 209 26.94 -23.45 2.77
N THR A 210 28.01 -22.91 3.35
CA THR A 210 28.06 -22.49 4.77
C THR A 210 27.72 -21.01 4.96
N ALA A 211 27.57 -20.23 3.88
CA ALA A 211 27.40 -18.79 3.94
C ALA A 211 25.99 -18.35 4.38
N GLY A 212 24.99 -19.20 4.17
CA GLY A 212 23.58 -18.93 4.43
C GLY A 212 22.70 -19.98 3.75
N MET A 213 21.38 -19.99 3.98
CA MET A 213 20.50 -20.98 3.38
C MET A 213 20.41 -20.75 1.86
N ASP A 214 21.05 -21.62 1.08
CA ASP A 214 21.15 -21.53 -0.38
C ASP A 214 21.79 -20.20 -0.84
N GLN A 215 22.75 -19.71 -0.05
CA GLN A 215 23.53 -18.50 -0.33
C GLN A 215 24.88 -18.85 -0.95
N TRP A 216 25.03 -18.63 -2.25
CA TRP A 216 26.25 -18.97 -3.01
C TRP A 216 27.13 -17.74 -3.31
N ILE A 217 26.61 -16.54 -3.08
CA ILE A 217 27.32 -15.26 -3.27
C ILE A 217 26.97 -14.25 -2.17
N GLY A 218 27.81 -13.23 -1.97
CA GLY A 218 27.58 -12.20 -0.96
C GLY A 218 27.84 -12.67 0.47
N ALA A 219 28.69 -13.68 0.64
CA ALA A 219 29.07 -14.18 1.96
C ALA A 219 29.69 -13.07 2.80
N ILE A 220 29.31 -13.04 4.07
CA ILE A 220 29.90 -12.13 5.04
C ILE A 220 31.38 -12.50 5.23
N SER A 221 32.24 -11.49 5.44
CA SER A 221 33.68 -11.71 5.61
C SER A 221 33.99 -12.73 6.73
N PRO A 222 35.06 -13.54 6.61
CA PRO A 222 35.38 -14.58 7.59
C PRO A 222 35.43 -14.08 9.05
N ALA A 223 35.91 -12.85 9.28
CA ALA A 223 35.96 -12.22 10.60
C ALA A 223 34.57 -11.98 11.25
N ARG A 224 33.52 -11.90 10.44
CA ARG A 224 32.13 -11.66 10.85
C ARG A 224 31.25 -12.90 10.67
N HIS A 225 31.74 -13.97 10.04
CA HIS A 225 30.99 -15.20 9.75
C HIS A 225 30.95 -16.14 10.97
N HIS A 226 30.29 -15.67 12.03
CA HIS A 226 30.08 -16.38 13.28
C HIS A 226 28.65 -16.13 13.80
N PRO A 227 27.89 -17.14 14.27
CA PRO A 227 26.49 -17.00 14.70
C PRO A 227 26.24 -15.95 15.78
N SER A 228 27.21 -15.67 16.65
CA SER A 228 27.08 -14.60 17.65
C SER A 228 27.12 -13.19 17.05
N LYS A 229 27.44 -13.04 15.76
CA LYS A 229 27.64 -11.77 15.05
C LYS A 229 26.69 -11.60 13.85
N ILE A 230 25.76 -12.53 13.64
CA ILE A 230 24.87 -12.55 12.47
C ILE A 230 23.43 -12.83 12.90
N PHE A 231 22.47 -12.25 12.15
CA PHE A 231 21.04 -12.49 12.33
C PHE A 231 20.52 -13.31 11.14
N PHE A 232 19.85 -14.43 11.41
CA PHE A 232 19.25 -15.24 10.35
C PHE A 232 17.94 -14.60 9.88
N ASN A 233 17.93 -14.05 8.68
CA ASN A 233 16.69 -13.62 8.05
C ASN A 233 15.89 -14.86 7.60
N LYS A 234 14.67 -15.03 8.13
CA LYS A 234 13.77 -16.17 7.86
C LYS A 234 13.16 -16.17 6.45
N SER A 235 13.62 -15.30 5.54
CA SER A 235 13.09 -15.16 4.19
C SER A 235 13.94 -15.90 3.15
N MET A 236 13.51 -17.11 2.80
CA MET A 236 14.03 -17.92 1.69
C MET A 236 13.70 -17.37 0.29
N LYS A 237 12.91 -16.29 0.21
CA LYS A 237 12.31 -15.82 -1.03
C LYS A 237 13.29 -15.17 -2.01
N ILE A 238 14.42 -14.63 -1.51
CA ILE A 238 15.37 -13.88 -2.32
C ILE A 238 16.52 -14.74 -2.88
N CYS A 239 16.78 -15.90 -2.26
CA CYS A 239 17.88 -16.80 -2.61
C CYS A 239 17.87 -17.24 -4.10
N PRO A 240 16.70 -17.53 -4.73
CA PRO A 240 16.64 -17.86 -6.16
C PRO A 240 17.04 -16.72 -7.12
N TYR A 241 17.17 -15.47 -6.65
CA TYR A 241 17.53 -14.34 -7.50
C TYR A 241 18.98 -13.90 -7.32
N LEU A 242 19.53 -14.05 -6.11
CA LEU A 242 20.93 -13.75 -5.79
C LEU A 242 21.87 -14.90 -6.16
N SER A 243 21.49 -16.14 -5.82
CA SER A 243 22.41 -17.28 -5.87
C SER A 243 22.27 -18.15 -7.11
N LEU A 244 21.15 -18.06 -7.84
CA LEU A 244 20.83 -18.95 -8.96
C LEU A 244 21.90 -19.04 -10.07
N PRO A 245 22.58 -17.94 -10.48
CA PRO A 245 23.67 -18.02 -11.46
C PRO A 245 24.90 -18.80 -10.96
N TYR A 246 25.04 -18.96 -9.65
CA TYR A 246 26.21 -19.52 -8.96
C TYR A 246 25.93 -20.91 -8.37
N ARG A 247 24.72 -21.46 -8.57
CA ARG A 247 24.39 -22.83 -8.16
C ARG A 247 25.09 -23.86 -9.07
N PRO A 248 25.47 -25.03 -8.54
CA PRO A 248 25.93 -26.16 -9.36
C PRO A 248 24.86 -26.56 -10.40
N LYS A 249 25.27 -26.82 -11.65
CA LYS A 249 24.37 -27.04 -12.79
C LYS A 249 23.62 -28.40 -12.80
N GLN A 250 23.77 -29.22 -11.77
CA GLN A 250 23.02 -30.47 -11.58
C GLN A 250 22.36 -30.49 -10.19
N PRO A 251 21.05 -30.23 -10.09
CA PRO A 251 20.29 -30.38 -8.85
C PRO A 251 19.58 -31.74 -8.78
N ASP A 252 19.63 -32.39 -7.61
CA ASP A 252 18.88 -33.61 -7.28
C ASP A 252 17.40 -33.31 -6.93
N PHE A 253 16.55 -34.34 -6.99
CA PHE A 253 15.10 -34.34 -7.24
C PHE A 253 14.19 -33.77 -6.13
N ARG A 254 14.65 -32.85 -5.29
CA ARG A 254 13.83 -32.27 -4.22
C ARG A 254 14.02 -30.78 -4.18
N HIS A 255 13.00 -30.01 -4.57
CA HIS A 255 12.51 -28.83 -3.84
C HIS A 255 11.47 -28.07 -4.67
N GLN A 256 10.21 -28.17 -4.25
CA GLN A 256 9.09 -27.36 -4.73
C GLN A 256 8.27 -26.88 -3.52
N TYR A 257 7.54 -25.77 -3.73
CA TYR A 257 6.55 -25.08 -2.87
C TYR A 257 7.06 -24.06 -1.85
N GLN A 258 6.67 -22.78 -2.04
CA GLN A 258 5.48 -22.19 -1.38
C GLN A 258 5.32 -20.70 -1.75
N THR A 259 4.09 -20.34 -2.14
CA THR A 259 3.56 -18.99 -2.36
C THR A 259 3.47 -18.21 -1.04
N ARG A 260 3.59 -16.88 -1.06
CA ARG A 260 3.25 -16.03 0.09
C ARG A 260 2.70 -14.67 -0.35
N MET A 261 1.45 -14.40 0.01
CA MET A 261 0.85 -13.07 0.14
C MET A 261 1.51 -12.27 1.27
N VAL A 262 1.58 -10.94 1.10
CA VAL A 262 1.82 -9.97 2.19
C VAL A 262 1.05 -8.68 1.84
N ASP A 263 0.15 -8.27 2.72
CA ASP A 263 -0.47 -6.94 2.73
C ASP A 263 0.16 -6.04 3.79
N ARG A 264 0.49 -4.80 3.38
CA ARG A 264 -0.09 -3.55 3.92
C ARG A 264 0.42 -2.39 3.06
N LEU A 265 -0.51 -1.70 2.41
CA LEU A 265 -0.26 -0.76 1.32
C LEU A 265 -0.66 0.66 1.72
N ILE A 266 0.29 1.59 1.57
CA ILE A 266 0.16 2.99 1.99
C ILE A 266 -0.46 3.86 0.87
N SER A 267 -0.55 3.35 -0.37
CA SER A 267 -1.14 4.02 -1.54
C SER A 267 -2.63 4.25 -1.47
N LEU A 268 -3.42 3.36 -0.86
CA LEU A 268 -4.89 3.46 -0.90
C LEU A 268 -5.40 4.77 -0.30
N SER A 269 -4.68 5.29 0.69
CA SER A 269 -5.02 6.56 1.35
C SER A 269 -5.14 7.73 0.38
N GLU A 270 -4.37 7.75 -0.71
CA GLU A 270 -4.46 8.77 -1.75
C GLU A 270 -5.78 8.68 -2.53
N MET A 271 -6.20 7.48 -2.91
CA MET A 271 -7.46 7.28 -3.64
C MET A 271 -8.67 7.53 -2.74
N GLN A 272 -8.60 7.11 -1.48
CA GLN A 272 -9.62 7.40 -0.48
C GLN A 272 -9.76 8.92 -0.26
N ALA A 273 -8.64 9.64 -0.15
CA ALA A 273 -8.64 11.10 -0.07
C ALA A 273 -9.27 11.74 -1.32
N GLN A 274 -8.89 11.28 -2.52
CA GLN A 274 -9.47 11.76 -3.78
C GLN A 274 -10.98 11.56 -3.84
N LEU A 275 -11.48 10.37 -3.50
CA LEU A 275 -12.91 10.06 -3.48
C LEU A 275 -13.65 10.93 -2.47
N TRP A 276 -13.12 11.04 -1.26
CA TRP A 276 -13.74 11.81 -0.18
C TRP A 276 -13.79 13.31 -0.51
N VAL A 277 -12.70 13.90 -0.99
CA VAL A 277 -12.67 15.31 -1.41
C VAL A 277 -13.62 15.55 -2.58
N LEU A 278 -13.66 14.63 -3.56
CA LEU A 278 -14.58 14.74 -4.69
C LEU A 278 -16.05 14.73 -4.24
N ASN A 279 -16.40 13.85 -3.30
CA ASN A 279 -17.74 13.81 -2.69
C ASN A 279 -18.11 15.10 -1.96
N LEU A 280 -17.13 15.75 -1.31
CA LEU A 280 -17.36 16.98 -0.57
C LEU A 280 -17.66 18.18 -1.49
N VAL A 281 -16.93 18.32 -2.60
CA VAL A 281 -16.97 19.58 -3.38
C VAL A 281 -17.54 19.44 -4.79
N ALA A 282 -17.59 18.23 -5.34
CA ALA A 282 -18.16 17.97 -6.67
C ALA A 282 -18.84 16.59 -6.73
N PRO A 283 -19.84 16.31 -5.87
CA PRO A 283 -20.52 15.01 -5.82
C PRO A 283 -21.20 14.65 -7.15
N TYR A 284 -21.58 15.64 -7.97
CA TYR A 284 -22.14 15.44 -9.30
C TYR A 284 -21.17 14.79 -10.31
N ARG A 285 -19.87 14.70 -9.98
CA ARG A 285 -18.87 14.00 -10.80
C ARG A 285 -18.59 12.57 -10.34
N LEU A 286 -19.21 12.13 -9.25
CA LEU A 286 -19.08 10.76 -8.76
C LEU A 286 -19.98 9.82 -9.54
N SER A 287 -19.52 8.59 -9.67
CA SER A 287 -20.38 7.46 -9.99
C SER A 287 -21.35 7.20 -8.82
N ASP A 288 -22.46 6.51 -9.09
CA ASP A 288 -23.42 6.13 -8.06
C ASP A 288 -22.76 5.18 -7.04
N LEU A 289 -22.56 5.64 -5.80
CA LEU A 289 -21.85 4.89 -4.76
C LEU A 289 -22.77 3.84 -4.13
N LYS A 290 -22.51 2.56 -4.39
CA LYS A 290 -23.35 1.46 -3.89
C LYS A 290 -22.68 0.71 -2.76
N ALA A 291 -23.37 0.60 -1.63
CA ALA A 291 -22.88 -0.17 -0.48
C ALA A 291 -22.68 -1.66 -0.81
N GLU A 292 -23.45 -2.18 -1.77
CA GLU A 292 -23.40 -3.57 -2.24
C GLU A 292 -22.04 -3.94 -2.85
N ASP A 293 -21.32 -2.96 -3.40
CA ASP A 293 -20.01 -3.15 -4.03
C ASP A 293 -18.94 -3.59 -2.99
N GLU A 294 -19.18 -3.39 -1.69
CA GLU A 294 -18.29 -3.86 -0.62
C GLU A 294 -18.00 -5.36 -0.74
N THR A 295 -18.97 -6.14 -1.20
CA THR A 295 -18.82 -7.58 -1.38
C THR A 295 -17.73 -7.96 -2.37
N HIS A 296 -17.39 -7.09 -3.33
CA HIS A 296 -16.39 -7.36 -4.36
C HIS A 296 -14.96 -7.32 -3.83
N TYR A 297 -14.68 -6.40 -2.90
CA TYR A 297 -13.33 -6.15 -2.42
C TYR A 297 -13.11 -6.52 -0.95
N LYS A 298 -14.15 -6.89 -0.20
CA LYS A 298 -14.01 -7.34 1.19
C LYS A 298 -13.30 -8.69 1.26
N LEU A 299 -12.38 -8.84 2.22
CA LEU A 299 -11.77 -10.15 2.48
C LEU A 299 -12.82 -11.11 3.05
N HIS A 300 -13.15 -12.14 2.27
CA HIS A 300 -13.99 -13.23 2.73
C HIS A 300 -13.21 -14.12 3.68
N SER A 301 -13.73 -14.27 4.89
CA SER A 301 -13.14 -15.08 5.95
C SER A 301 -14.15 -16.13 6.40
N GLY A 302 -13.67 -17.35 6.65
CA GLY A 302 -14.52 -18.40 7.23
C GLY A 302 -15.02 -17.99 8.61
N ALA A 303 -16.12 -18.59 9.08
CA ALA A 303 -16.73 -18.26 10.37
C ALA A 303 -15.74 -18.39 11.55
N ASP A 304 -14.78 -19.31 11.47
CA ASP A 304 -13.77 -19.54 12.51
C ASP A 304 -12.48 -18.72 12.34
N ALA A 305 -12.43 -17.81 11.36
CA ALA A 305 -11.24 -17.03 11.09
C ALA A 305 -10.99 -15.99 12.19
N ARG A 306 -9.74 -15.84 12.62
CA ARG A 306 -9.36 -14.82 13.62
C ARG A 306 -9.59 -13.37 13.15
N VAL A 307 -9.63 -13.14 11.84
CA VAL A 307 -9.72 -11.81 11.23
C VAL A 307 -10.90 -11.80 10.26
N HIS A 308 -11.91 -10.99 10.58
CA HIS A 308 -13.12 -10.81 9.77
C HIS A 308 -13.20 -9.43 9.10
N TYR A 309 -12.10 -8.69 9.11
CA TYR A 309 -12.01 -7.35 8.54
C TYR A 309 -10.83 -7.24 7.59
N GLY A 310 -10.96 -6.36 6.61
CA GLY A 310 -9.93 -6.09 5.61
C GLY A 310 -10.49 -6.17 4.20
N VAL A 311 -9.67 -5.71 3.26
CA VAL A 311 -10.04 -5.59 1.85
C VAL A 311 -8.92 -6.17 0.99
N ASP A 312 -9.28 -6.80 -0.11
CA ASP A 312 -8.35 -7.12 -1.19
C ASP A 312 -7.91 -5.80 -1.83
N HIS A 313 -6.60 -5.55 -1.81
CA HIS A 313 -6.05 -4.26 -2.21
C HIS A 313 -6.35 -3.91 -3.67
N GLU A 314 -6.14 -4.86 -4.58
CA GLU A 314 -6.27 -4.61 -6.02
C GLU A 314 -7.73 -4.33 -6.38
N SER A 315 -8.65 -5.14 -5.87
CA SER A 315 -10.09 -4.97 -6.09
C SER A 315 -10.59 -3.68 -5.48
N TYR A 316 -10.13 -3.32 -4.27
CA TYR A 316 -10.55 -2.08 -3.61
C TYR A 316 -9.99 -0.83 -4.32
N ALA A 317 -8.72 -0.84 -4.73
CA ALA A 317 -8.14 0.25 -5.51
C ALA A 317 -8.88 0.45 -6.84
N TYR A 318 -9.24 -0.65 -7.51
CA TYR A 318 -10.02 -0.59 -8.74
C TYR A 318 -11.44 -0.07 -8.50
N GLN A 319 -12.11 -0.50 -7.44
CA GLN A 319 -13.44 0.03 -7.07
C GLN A 319 -13.38 1.53 -6.81
N LEU A 320 -12.40 2.02 -6.03
CA LEU A 320 -12.21 3.46 -5.82
C LEU A 320 -12.01 4.22 -7.15
N ALA A 321 -11.33 3.61 -8.13
CA ALA A 321 -11.19 4.21 -9.46
C ALA A 321 -12.51 4.26 -10.23
N LEU A 322 -13.37 3.26 -10.11
CA LEU A 322 -14.72 3.26 -10.70
C LEU A 322 -15.59 4.35 -10.05
N ASP A 323 -15.56 4.45 -8.73
CA ASP A 323 -16.31 5.43 -7.94
C ASP A 323 -15.93 6.88 -8.29
N ILE A 324 -14.63 7.12 -8.51
CA ILE A 324 -14.08 8.43 -8.92
C ILE A 324 -14.33 8.72 -10.41
N GLY A 325 -14.64 7.70 -11.23
CA GLY A 325 -14.68 7.83 -12.69
C GLY A 325 -13.29 8.01 -13.31
N SER A 326 -12.28 7.36 -12.72
CA SER A 326 -10.87 7.44 -13.13
C SER A 326 -10.27 6.10 -13.60
N ALA A 327 -11.06 5.03 -13.64
CA ALA A 327 -10.66 3.73 -14.17
C ALA A 327 -10.60 3.76 -15.72
N PRO A 328 -9.40 3.75 -16.36
CA PRO A 328 -9.32 3.84 -17.80
C PRO A 328 -9.75 2.53 -18.49
N GLY A 329 -10.69 2.64 -19.42
CA GLY A 329 -11.09 1.54 -20.30
C GLY A 329 -10.17 1.42 -21.53
N VAL A 330 -10.39 0.38 -22.35
CA VAL A 330 -9.59 0.14 -23.57
C VAL A 330 -9.63 1.32 -24.55
N VAL A 331 -10.79 1.97 -24.70
CA VAL A 331 -10.97 3.14 -25.57
C VAL A 331 -10.17 4.33 -25.07
N ASP A 332 -10.12 4.54 -23.75
CA ASP A 332 -9.35 5.62 -23.15
C ASP A 332 -7.85 5.39 -23.32
N ILE A 333 -7.39 4.15 -23.12
CA ILE A 333 -6.00 3.77 -23.37
C ILE A 333 -5.63 3.96 -24.84
N TRP A 334 -6.51 3.60 -25.77
CA TRP A 334 -6.28 3.84 -27.19
C TRP A 334 -6.20 5.35 -27.51
N ARG A 335 -7.08 6.17 -26.92
CA ARG A 335 -7.04 7.62 -27.06
C ARG A 335 -5.74 8.22 -26.50
N VAL A 336 -5.30 7.75 -25.33
CA VAL A 336 -4.03 8.14 -24.71
C VAL A 336 -2.85 7.72 -25.60
N ALA A 337 -2.86 6.49 -26.11
CA ALA A 337 -1.83 5.95 -26.98
C ALA A 337 -1.64 6.80 -28.25
N ARG A 338 -2.74 7.23 -28.90
CA ARG A 338 -2.70 8.08 -30.10
C ARG A 338 -2.05 9.45 -29.89
N GLN A 339 -2.02 9.93 -28.65
CA GLN A 339 -1.45 11.24 -28.29
C GLN A 339 -0.01 11.16 -27.80
N THR A 340 0.60 9.96 -27.80
CA THR A 340 1.94 9.73 -27.26
C THR A 340 2.85 9.05 -28.29
N ARG A 341 4.17 9.09 -28.05
CA ARG A 341 5.14 8.37 -28.90
C ARG A 341 4.86 6.88 -28.87
N VAL A 342 5.09 6.18 -29.98
CA VAL A 342 4.80 4.73 -30.12
C VAL A 342 5.43 3.89 -29.00
N SER A 343 6.68 4.17 -28.62
CA SER A 343 7.36 3.45 -27.53
C SER A 343 6.68 3.64 -26.17
N VAL A 344 6.21 4.85 -25.89
CA VAL A 344 5.46 5.19 -24.66
C VAL A 344 4.07 4.54 -24.68
N ALA A 345 3.38 4.61 -25.82
CA ALA A 345 2.07 4.00 -26.02
C ALA A 345 2.10 2.48 -25.78
N CYS A 346 3.10 1.77 -26.32
CA CYS A 346 3.27 0.33 -26.10
C CYS A 346 3.49 0.00 -24.62
N ARG A 347 4.35 0.77 -23.92
CA ARG A 347 4.58 0.57 -22.48
C ARG A 347 3.31 0.82 -21.67
N ILE A 348 2.57 1.90 -21.95
CA ILE A 348 1.31 2.21 -21.27
C ILE A 348 0.28 1.10 -21.49
N LEU A 349 0.13 0.59 -22.72
CA LEU A 349 -0.80 -0.50 -23.03
C LEU A 349 -0.48 -1.76 -22.21
N ILE A 350 0.80 -2.16 -22.19
CA ILE A 350 1.26 -3.34 -21.45
C ILE A 350 1.09 -3.14 -19.95
N ILE A 351 1.43 -1.97 -19.42
CA ILE A 351 1.29 -1.66 -17.99
C ILE A 351 -0.18 -1.60 -17.58
N TRP A 352 -1.04 -1.06 -18.43
CA TRP A 352 -2.47 -1.04 -18.19
C TRP A 352 -3.06 -2.45 -18.15
N ALA A 353 -2.64 -3.34 -19.06
CA ALA A 353 -3.18 -4.70 -19.15
C ALA A 353 -2.61 -5.65 -18.07
N PHE A 354 -1.33 -5.53 -17.74
CA PHE A 354 -0.58 -6.54 -16.96
C PHE A 354 0.04 -6.03 -15.66
N GLY A 355 0.04 -4.71 -15.44
CA GLY A 355 0.50 -4.09 -14.22
C GLY A 355 -0.53 -4.16 -13.10
N ALA A 356 -0.05 -4.00 -11.86
CA ALA A 356 -0.92 -3.82 -10.70
C ALA A 356 -1.74 -2.51 -10.82
N HIS A 357 -2.74 -2.35 -9.97
CA HIS A 357 -3.53 -1.14 -9.83
C HIS A 357 -2.75 -0.04 -9.09
N PHE A 358 -1.69 0.46 -9.73
CA PHE A 358 -0.96 1.63 -9.27
C PHE A 358 -1.85 2.87 -9.30
N ASN A 359 -1.82 3.70 -8.26
CA ASN A 359 -2.56 4.98 -8.24
C ASN A 359 -2.28 5.82 -9.49
N THR A 360 -1.04 5.85 -9.97
CA THR A 360 -0.65 6.58 -11.18
C THR A 360 -1.45 6.16 -12.42
N LYS A 361 -1.86 4.89 -12.53
CA LYS A 361 -2.73 4.37 -13.61
C LYS A 361 -4.06 5.13 -13.64
N PHE A 362 -4.63 5.38 -12.47
CA PHE A 362 -5.90 6.09 -12.28
C PHE A 362 -5.74 7.61 -12.30
N ARG A 363 -4.53 8.14 -12.51
CA ARG A 363 -4.27 9.57 -12.73
C ARG A 363 -4.18 9.92 -14.20
N MET A 364 -4.37 8.97 -15.12
CA MET A 364 -4.37 9.24 -16.56
C MET A 364 -5.66 9.94 -17.03
N ILE A 365 -6.78 9.66 -16.36
CA ILE A 365 -8.10 10.21 -16.68
C ILE A 365 -8.86 10.56 -15.39
N GLY A 366 -10.09 11.06 -15.52
CA GLY A 366 -10.98 11.37 -14.40
C GLY A 366 -10.75 12.76 -13.79
N PRO A 367 -11.53 13.11 -12.75
CA PRO A 367 -11.52 14.45 -12.13
C PRO A 367 -10.16 14.86 -11.55
N TRP A 368 -9.34 13.86 -11.25
CA TRP A 368 -8.03 14.00 -10.63
C TRP A 368 -6.88 13.69 -11.60
N ALA A 369 -7.10 13.75 -12.91
CA ALA A 369 -6.06 13.47 -13.89
C ALA A 369 -4.81 14.36 -13.69
N TRP A 370 -3.63 13.78 -13.86
CA TRP A 370 -2.35 14.47 -13.74
C TRP A 370 -1.55 14.35 -15.03
N LYS A 371 -1.05 15.49 -15.53
CA LYS A 371 -0.33 15.55 -16.81
C LYS A 371 0.86 14.59 -16.88
N GLY A 372 1.63 14.48 -15.79
CA GLY A 372 2.82 13.62 -15.71
C GLY A 372 2.54 12.12 -15.54
N ALA A 373 1.29 11.70 -15.40
CA ALA A 373 0.95 10.30 -15.12
C ALA A 373 1.37 9.37 -16.26
N LYS A 374 1.23 9.83 -17.52
CA LYS A 374 1.53 9.05 -18.72
C LYS A 374 3.03 8.80 -18.85
N GLU A 375 3.83 9.87 -18.75
CA GLU A 375 5.28 9.76 -18.80
C GLU A 375 5.81 8.94 -17.63
N LEU A 376 5.25 9.13 -16.43
CA LEU A 376 5.66 8.38 -15.26
C LEU A 376 5.39 6.88 -15.42
N LEU A 377 4.20 6.48 -15.87
CA LEU A 377 3.90 5.06 -16.11
C LEU A 377 4.83 4.44 -17.15
N ALA A 378 5.26 5.20 -18.16
CA ALA A 378 6.17 4.69 -19.18
C ALA A 378 7.64 4.63 -18.74
N THR A 379 7.99 5.11 -17.54
CA THR A 379 9.36 5.02 -17.00
C THR A 379 9.76 3.59 -16.68
N ASP A 380 11.06 3.40 -16.50
CA ASP A 380 11.61 2.09 -16.12
C ASP A 380 11.15 1.65 -14.72
N GLU A 381 10.79 2.58 -13.83
CA GLU A 381 10.26 2.28 -12.49
C GLU A 381 9.05 1.34 -12.56
N PHE A 382 8.05 1.69 -13.37
CA PHE A 382 6.84 0.87 -13.53
C PHE A 382 7.05 -0.27 -14.52
N TRP A 383 7.80 -0.05 -15.60
CA TRP A 383 8.11 -1.09 -16.58
C TRP A 383 8.78 -2.31 -15.94
N GLN A 384 9.71 -2.09 -15.00
CA GLN A 384 10.42 -3.16 -14.29
C GLN A 384 9.50 -4.04 -13.42
N THR A 385 8.34 -3.54 -13.00
CA THR A 385 7.36 -4.36 -12.25
C THR A 385 6.75 -5.49 -13.10
N ILE A 386 6.83 -5.33 -14.43
CA ILE A 386 6.31 -6.29 -15.41
C ILE A 386 7.48 -7.06 -16.03
N SER A 387 8.52 -6.38 -16.49
CA SER A 387 9.62 -7.03 -17.23
C SER A 387 10.52 -7.94 -16.38
N ARG A 388 10.51 -7.79 -15.04
CA ARG A 388 11.22 -8.71 -14.13
C ARG A 388 10.50 -10.05 -13.92
N ARG A 389 9.28 -10.22 -14.45
CA ARG A 389 8.50 -11.45 -14.28
C ARG A 389 9.00 -12.55 -15.25
N PRO A 390 9.19 -13.80 -14.80
CA PRO A 390 9.58 -14.89 -15.69
C PRO A 390 8.50 -15.14 -16.75
N ILE A 391 8.89 -15.35 -18.02
CA ILE A 391 7.95 -15.41 -19.16
C ILE A 391 6.87 -16.48 -18.97
N LEU A 392 7.26 -17.70 -18.60
CA LEU A 392 6.32 -18.82 -18.49
C LEU A 392 5.38 -18.69 -17.28
N PHE A 393 5.93 -18.50 -16.07
CA PHE A 393 5.12 -18.44 -14.85
C PHE A 393 4.50 -17.07 -14.57
N GLY A 394 5.11 -15.98 -15.01
CA GLY A 394 4.63 -14.61 -14.77
C GLY A 394 3.76 -14.06 -15.90
N HIS A 395 4.25 -14.08 -17.14
CA HIS A 395 3.48 -13.54 -18.27
C HIS A 395 2.40 -14.51 -18.75
N PHE A 396 2.74 -15.78 -18.97
CA PHE A 396 1.76 -16.74 -19.50
C PHE A 396 0.74 -17.19 -18.44
N PHE A 397 1.17 -17.85 -17.36
CA PHE A 397 0.23 -18.44 -16.39
C PHE A 397 -0.52 -17.43 -15.52
N VAL A 398 0.12 -16.34 -15.09
CA VAL A 398 -0.52 -15.35 -14.19
C VAL A 398 -1.28 -14.27 -14.95
N SER A 399 -0.95 -14.03 -16.23
CA SER A 399 -1.52 -12.90 -16.97
C SER A 399 -2.30 -13.33 -18.23
N ILE A 400 -1.65 -13.98 -19.19
CA ILE A 400 -2.25 -14.31 -20.49
C ILE A 400 -3.33 -15.39 -20.35
N LEU A 401 -3.05 -16.47 -19.62
CA LEU A 401 -3.98 -17.59 -19.47
C LEU A 401 -5.30 -17.17 -18.78
N PRO A 402 -5.29 -16.42 -17.66
CA PRO A 402 -6.51 -15.88 -17.08
C PRO A 402 -7.26 -14.96 -18.05
N MET A 403 -6.58 -14.10 -18.80
CA MET A 403 -7.23 -13.24 -19.80
C MET A 403 -7.86 -14.03 -20.96
N MET A 404 -7.23 -15.11 -21.40
CA MET A 404 -7.78 -15.99 -22.44
C MET A 404 -9.04 -16.73 -21.97
N ILE A 405 -9.17 -16.99 -20.67
CA ILE A 405 -10.33 -17.67 -20.08
C ILE A 405 -11.43 -16.63 -19.74
N PHE A 406 -11.08 -15.64 -18.92
CA PHE A 406 -12.04 -14.67 -18.38
C PHE A 406 -12.40 -13.56 -19.36
N GLY A 407 -11.51 -13.20 -20.29
CA GLY A 407 -11.77 -12.16 -21.30
C GLY A 407 -12.97 -12.50 -22.19
N PRO A 408 -13.00 -13.67 -22.86
CA PRO A 408 -14.16 -14.09 -23.65
C PRO A 408 -15.43 -14.22 -22.81
N LEU A 409 -15.35 -14.76 -21.58
CA LEU A 409 -16.48 -14.84 -20.67
C LEU A 409 -17.05 -13.45 -20.36
N SER A 410 -16.19 -12.50 -19.95
CA SER A 410 -16.58 -11.12 -19.66
C SER A 410 -17.17 -10.42 -20.89
N MET A 411 -16.61 -10.65 -22.09
CA MET A 411 -17.16 -10.13 -23.35
C MET A 411 -18.54 -10.73 -23.66
N LEU A 412 -18.74 -12.03 -23.44
CA LEU A 412 -20.04 -12.68 -23.63
C LEU A 412 -21.08 -12.13 -22.65
N PHE A 413 -20.73 -11.92 -21.39
CA PHE A 413 -21.61 -11.27 -20.41
C PHE A 413 -21.90 -9.82 -20.78
N LEU A 414 -20.90 -9.05 -21.21
CA LEU A 414 -21.10 -7.67 -21.65
C LEU A 414 -22.07 -7.62 -22.84
N ILE A 415 -21.89 -8.48 -23.83
CA ILE A 415 -22.79 -8.58 -24.98
C ILE A 415 -24.19 -9.01 -24.52
N GLY A 416 -24.29 -10.05 -23.68
CA GLY A 416 -25.56 -10.58 -23.20
C GLY A 416 -26.36 -9.62 -22.31
N VAL A 417 -25.70 -8.78 -21.52
CA VAL A 417 -26.34 -7.75 -20.68
C VAL A 417 -26.61 -6.48 -21.48
N SER A 418 -25.74 -6.12 -22.44
CA SER A 418 -25.90 -4.89 -23.23
C SER A 418 -26.89 -5.05 -24.38
N LEU A 419 -27.09 -6.25 -24.92
CA LEU A 419 -28.03 -6.54 -26.01
C LEU A 419 -29.50 -6.20 -25.63
N PRO A 420 -30.04 -6.62 -24.47
CA PRO A 420 -31.37 -6.24 -24.03
C PRO A 420 -31.52 -4.74 -23.79
N THR A 421 -30.53 -4.09 -23.18
CA THR A 421 -30.55 -2.65 -22.91
C THR A 421 -30.50 -1.85 -24.21
N TYR A 422 -29.69 -2.28 -25.17
CA TYR A 422 -29.63 -1.68 -26.50
C TYR A 422 -30.95 -1.89 -27.24
N TRP A 423 -31.54 -3.09 -27.20
CA TRP A 423 -32.83 -3.38 -27.83
C TRP A 423 -33.97 -2.54 -27.21
N ASN A 424 -34.03 -2.43 -25.88
CA ASN A 424 -35.01 -1.58 -25.19
C ASN A 424 -34.83 -0.09 -25.52
N THR A 425 -33.58 0.38 -25.63
CA THR A 425 -33.29 1.78 -25.98
C THR A 425 -33.60 2.05 -27.46
N LEU A 426 -33.33 1.08 -28.34
CA LEU A 426 -33.65 1.15 -29.76
C LEU A 426 -35.17 1.08 -29.97
N GLU A 427 -35.90 0.23 -29.25
CA GLU A 427 -37.36 0.19 -29.23
C GLU A 427 -37.92 1.52 -28.72
N LEU A 428 -37.43 2.06 -27.60
CA LEU A 428 -37.85 3.38 -27.10
C LEU A 428 -37.58 4.50 -28.12
N TYR A 429 -36.43 4.47 -28.81
CA TYR A 429 -36.08 5.43 -29.86
C TYR A 429 -36.93 5.26 -31.12
N LEU A 430 -37.23 4.03 -31.52
CA LEU A 430 -38.11 3.74 -32.66
C LEU A 430 -39.56 4.12 -32.34
N VAL A 431 -40.06 3.79 -31.15
CA VAL A 431 -41.41 4.14 -30.67
C VAL A 431 -41.58 5.65 -30.55
N THR A 432 -40.60 6.38 -29.99
CA THR A 432 -40.66 7.85 -29.89
C THR A 432 -40.57 8.55 -31.25
N ASN A 433 -39.80 8.03 -32.20
CA ASN A 433 -39.68 8.62 -33.54
C ASN A 433 -40.77 8.14 -34.54
N TRP A 434 -41.44 7.00 -34.29
CA TRP A 434 -42.56 6.54 -35.11
C TRP A 434 -43.92 7.08 -34.66
N ILE A 435 -44.11 7.39 -33.37
CA ILE A 435 -45.40 7.87 -32.85
C ILE A 435 -45.63 9.38 -33.11
N ASN A 436 -44.64 10.13 -33.60
CA ASN A 436 -44.83 11.52 -34.06
C ASN A 436 -44.12 11.80 -35.41
N PRO A 437 -44.70 11.39 -36.56
CA PRO A 437 -44.14 11.73 -37.87
C PRO A 437 -44.59 13.10 -38.40
N PHE A 438 -45.33 13.92 -37.64
CA PHE A 438 -45.76 15.25 -38.10
C PHE A 438 -45.24 16.38 -37.21
N PRO A 439 -44.57 17.39 -37.77
CA PRO A 439 -44.26 18.61 -37.05
C PRO A 439 -45.58 19.36 -36.78
N ARG A 440 -45.83 19.72 -35.52
CA ARG A 440 -46.86 20.70 -35.19
C ARG A 440 -46.40 22.04 -35.78
N VAL A 441 -47.09 22.46 -36.83
CA VAL A 441 -47.04 23.83 -37.39
C VAL A 441 -47.69 24.79 -36.41
#